data_AF-A0A1Y1X595-F1
#
_entry.id   AF-A0A1Y1X595-F1
#
_cell.length_a   1.000
_cell.length_b   1.000
_cell.length_c   1.000
_cell.angle_alpha   90.00
_cell.angle_beta   90.00
_cell.angle_gamma   90.00
#
_symmetry.space_group_name_H-M   'P 1'
#
loop_
_entity.id
_entity.type
_entity.pdbx_description
1 polymer ?
#
loop_
_entity_poly.entity_id
_entity_poly.type
_entity_poly.pdbx_seq_one_letter_code
_entity_poly.pdbx_strand_id
1 'polypeptide(L)'
;MGNWGKAFVYSGVIIGGAYAMMKLTVPTPEQLYERLPEEMKQEVIKNKTEREKKHQLLMETIQKNVNSDRPVWDVQGFEPATKDKDSA
;
A
#
# COMPACT_ATOMS: atom_id res chain seq x y z
N MET A 1 10.68 -37.68 23.07
CA MET A 1 10.24 -36.30 22.73
C MET A 1 11.44 -35.40 22.40
N GLY A 2 12.33 -35.78 21.45
CA GLY A 2 13.64 -35.11 21.30
C GLY A 2 13.91 -34.36 19.99
N ASN A 3 13.15 -34.61 18.92
CA ASN A 3 13.47 -34.07 17.59
C ASN A 3 12.52 -32.96 17.12
N TRP A 4 11.28 -32.94 17.59
CA TRP A 4 10.30 -31.93 17.18
C TRP A 4 10.60 -30.55 17.78
N GLY A 5 11.06 -30.48 19.04
CA GLY A 5 11.45 -29.21 19.66
C GLY A 5 12.62 -28.54 18.94
N LYS A 6 13.61 -29.31 18.50
CA LYS A 6 14.73 -28.80 17.69
C LYS A 6 14.25 -28.25 16.35
N ALA A 7 13.34 -28.95 15.67
CA ALA A 7 12.78 -28.50 14.39
C ALA A 7 12.06 -27.14 14.50
N PHE A 8 11.29 -26.92 15.56
CA PHE A 8 10.64 -25.62 15.80
C PHE A 8 11.65 -24.50 16.09
N VAL A 9 12.70 -24.79 16.86
CA VAL A 9 13.78 -23.82 17.13
C VAL A 9 14.51 -23.46 15.84
N TYR A 10 14.89 -24.44 15.01
CA TYR A 10 15.55 -24.17 13.73
C TYR A 10 14.64 -23.37 12.78
N SER A 11 13.35 -23.71 12.70
CA SER A 11 12.37 -22.96 11.89
C SER A 11 12.23 -21.51 12.36
N GLY A 12 12.10 -21.30 13.68
CA GLY A 12 12.03 -19.96 14.26
C GLY A 12 13.29 -19.13 14.01
N VAL A 13 14.47 -19.75 14.05
CA VAL A 13 15.74 -19.07 13.74
C VAL A 13 15.83 -18.68 12.26
N ILE A 14 15.39 -19.55 11.34
CA ILE A 14 15.41 -19.24 9.90
C ILE A 14 14.44 -18.09 9.59
N ILE A 15 13.22 -18.16 10.10
CA ILE A 15 12.20 -17.12 9.86
C ILE A 15 12.59 -15.81 10.54
N GLY A 16 13.02 -15.87 11.80
CA GLY A 16 13.49 -14.71 12.55
C GLY A 16 14.74 -14.09 11.93
N GLY A 17 15.67 -14.90 11.45
CA GLY A 17 16.87 -14.47 10.74
C GLY A 17 16.54 -13.79 9.41
N ALA A 18 15.61 -14.36 8.63
CA ALA A 18 15.14 -13.75 7.39
C ALA A 18 14.46 -12.40 7.65
N TYR A 19 13.61 -12.30 8.68
CA TYR A 19 12.95 -11.05 9.06
C TYR A 19 13.95 -10.00 9.58
N ALA A 20 14.91 -10.42 10.41
CA ALA A 20 15.97 -9.54 10.88
C ALA A 20 16.82 -9.02 9.73
N MET A 21 17.18 -9.88 8.77
CA MET A 21 17.92 -9.49 7.57
C MET A 21 17.11 -8.50 6.72
N MET A 22 15.81 -8.72 6.54
CA MET A 22 14.93 -7.78 5.86
C MET A 22 14.89 -6.42 6.56
N LYS A 23 14.74 -6.41 7.89
CA LYS A 23 14.70 -5.18 8.70
C LYS A 23 16.03 -4.42 8.70
N LEU A 24 17.16 -5.13 8.59
CA LEU A 24 18.48 -4.52 8.54
C LEU A 24 18.85 -4.00 7.15
N THR A 25 18.37 -4.64 6.09
CA THR A 25 18.73 -4.28 4.70
C THR A 25 17.83 -3.20 4.09
N VAL A 26 16.56 -3.13 4.50
CA VAL A 26 15.61 -2.15 3.98
C VAL A 26 15.26 -1.15 5.10
N PRO A 27 15.56 0.16 4.95
CA PRO A 27 15.16 1.15 5.94
C PRO A 27 13.62 1.20 6.02
N THR A 28 13.09 1.34 7.24
CA THR A 28 11.65 1.50 7.44
C THR A 28 11.18 2.82 6.81
N PRO A 29 9.88 2.94 6.45
CA PRO A 29 9.37 4.13 5.79
C PRO A 29 9.65 5.43 6.56
N GLU A 30 9.67 5.39 7.90
CA GLU A 30 10.02 6.56 8.71
C GLU A 30 11.49 6.92 8.61
N GLN A 31 12.40 5.94 8.65
CA GLN A 31 13.83 6.16 8.50
C GLN A 31 14.21 6.61 7.08
N LEU A 32 13.43 6.20 6.08
CA LEU A 32 13.58 6.69 4.71
C LEU A 32 13.15 8.17 4.62
N TYR A 33 12.03 8.53 5.27
CA TYR A 33 11.52 9.91 5.35
C TYR A 33 12.50 10.88 6.03
N GLU A 34 13.18 10.44 7.09
CA GLU A 34 14.21 11.25 7.77
C GLU A 34 15.48 11.43 6.93
N ARG A 35 15.82 10.45 6.08
CA ARG A 35 16.96 10.52 5.16
C ARG A 35 16.65 11.26 3.85
N LEU A 36 15.38 11.56 3.57
CA LEU A 36 14.96 12.28 2.38
C LEU A 36 15.29 13.79 2.52
N PRO A 37 15.93 14.42 1.53
CA PRO A 37 16.13 15.88 1.47
C PRO A 37 14.79 16.63 1.57
N GLU A 38 14.82 17.84 2.14
CA GLU A 38 13.63 18.66 2.47
C GLU A 38 12.66 18.82 1.27
N GLU A 39 13.17 18.88 0.04
CA GLU A 39 12.36 18.99 -1.18
C GLU A 39 11.50 17.74 -1.45
N MET A 40 12.03 16.54 -1.19
CA MET A 40 11.31 15.29 -1.46
C MET A 40 10.23 15.02 -0.40
N LYS A 41 10.36 15.57 0.81
CA LYS A 41 9.30 15.51 1.84
C LYS A 41 8.02 16.21 1.35
N GLN A 42 8.18 17.34 0.65
CA GLN A 42 7.04 18.08 0.11
C GLN A 42 6.32 17.31 -1.00
N GLU A 43 7.06 16.64 -1.89
CA GLU A 43 6.48 15.79 -2.91
C GLU A 43 5.78 14.55 -2.33
N VAL A 44 6.36 13.92 -1.30
CA VAL A 44 5.74 12.78 -0.60
C VAL A 44 4.44 13.21 0.08
N ILE A 45 4.41 14.37 0.74
CA ILE A 45 3.20 14.91 1.36
C ILE A 45 2.14 15.21 0.29
N LYS A 46 2.53 15.88 -0.80
CA LYS A 46 1.63 16.18 -1.92
C LYS A 46 1.03 14.91 -2.53
N ASN A 47 1.87 13.92 -2.81
CA ASN A 47 1.46 12.64 -3.37
C ASN A 47 0.58 11.84 -2.40
N LYS A 48 0.84 11.90 -1.09
CA LYS A 48 0.01 11.26 -0.07
C LYS A 48 -1.39 11.88 -0.05
N THR A 49 -1.49 13.20 -0.05
CA THR A 49 -2.79 13.90 -0.09
C THR A 49 -3.57 13.59 -1.38
N GLU A 50 -2.90 13.51 -2.53
CA GLU A 50 -3.54 13.14 -3.80
C GLU A 50 -4.04 11.69 -3.79
N ARG A 51 -3.28 10.75 -3.20
CA ARG A 51 -3.69 9.35 -3.05
C ARG A 51 -4.89 9.21 -2.12
N GLU A 52 -4.89 9.92 -1.00
CA GLU A 52 -6.02 9.92 -0.05
C GLU A 52 -7.29 10.47 -0.68
N LYS A 53 -7.20 11.58 -1.44
CA LYS A 53 -8.34 12.14 -2.18
C LYS A 53 -8.89 11.17 -3.22
N LYS A 54 -8.02 10.53 -4.02
CA LYS A 54 -8.45 9.50 -4.99
C LYS A 54 -9.14 8.33 -4.29
N HIS A 55 -8.61 7.89 -3.15
CA HIS A 55 -9.21 6.79 -2.38
C HIS A 55 -10.58 7.15 -1.82
N GLN A 56 -10.74 8.37 -1.28
CA GLN A 56 -12.02 8.87 -0.79
C GLN A 56 -13.08 8.93 -1.90
N LEU A 57 -12.72 9.45 -3.08
CA LEU A 57 -13.62 9.49 -4.24
C LEU A 57 -14.01 8.08 -4.70
N LEU A 58 -13.08 7.14 -4.72
CA LEU A 58 -13.37 5.74 -5.05
C LEU A 58 -14.34 5.13 -4.04
N MET A 59 -14.13 5.35 -2.74
CA MET A 59 -15.02 4.85 -1.70
C MET A 59 -16.42 5.47 -1.79
N GLU A 60 -16.52 6.76 -2.10
CA GLU A 60 -17.79 7.43 -2.33
C GLU A 60 -18.54 6.84 -3.53
N THR A 61 -17.84 6.60 -4.65
CA THR A 61 -18.41 5.95 -5.84
C THR A 61 -18.84 4.52 -5.53
N ILE A 62 -18.06 3.76 -4.75
CA ILE A 62 -18.44 2.41 -4.31
C ILE A 62 -19.69 2.47 -3.44
N GLN A 63 -19.77 3.37 -2.45
CA GLN A 63 -20.94 3.52 -1.58
C GLN A 63 -22.19 3.90 -2.37
N LYS A 64 -22.07 4.81 -3.35
CA LYS A 64 -23.17 5.19 -4.24
C LYS A 64 -23.65 4.02 -5.09
N ASN A 65 -22.74 3.20 -5.61
CA ASN A 65 -23.10 2.01 -6.39
C ASN A 65 -23.69 0.88 -5.51
N VAL A 66 -23.18 0.68 -4.29
CA VAL A 66 -23.73 -0.31 -3.34
C VAL A 66 -25.15 0.03 -2.91
N ASN A 67 -25.46 1.32 -2.72
CA ASN A 67 -26.82 1.78 -2.41
C ASN A 67 -27.73 1.87 -3.65
N SER A 68 -27.20 1.59 -4.85
CA SER A 68 -27.99 1.55 -6.08
C SER A 68 -28.58 0.16 -6.26
N ASP A 69 -29.83 0.09 -6.72
CA ASP A 69 -30.56 -1.17 -6.98
C ASP A 69 -30.09 -1.88 -8.27
N ARG A 70 -28.85 -1.60 -8.68
CA ARG A 70 -28.26 -2.03 -9.94
C ARG A 70 -27.35 -3.23 -9.74
N PRO A 71 -27.21 -4.09 -10.75
CA PRO A 71 -26.33 -5.24 -10.66
C PRO A 71 -24.85 -4.84 -10.55
N VAL A 72 -24.07 -5.64 -9.82
CA VAL A 72 -22.66 -5.36 -9.44
C VAL A 72 -21.73 -5.05 -10.62
N TRP A 73 -22.06 -5.52 -11.84
CA TRP A 73 -21.24 -5.32 -13.04
C TRP A 73 -21.52 -4.01 -13.80
N ASP A 74 -22.59 -3.29 -13.48
CA ASP A 74 -22.94 -1.99 -14.09
C ASP A 74 -22.64 -0.84 -13.12
N VAL A 75 -21.35 -0.50 -12.99
CA VAL A 75 -20.86 0.62 -12.18
C VAL A 75 -20.77 1.89 -13.01
N GLN A 76 -21.58 2.89 -12.71
CA GLN A 76 -21.43 4.22 -13.29
C GLN A 76 -20.40 5.04 -12.50
N GLY A 77 -19.56 5.81 -13.22
CA GLY A 77 -18.65 6.78 -12.61
C GLY A 77 -17.28 6.25 -12.18
N PHE A 78 -16.88 5.04 -12.56
CA PHE A 78 -15.47 4.65 -12.51
C PHE A 78 -14.73 5.24 -13.73
N GLU A 79 -14.45 6.53 -13.68
CA GLU A 79 -13.46 7.13 -14.57
C GLU A 79 -12.11 7.10 -13.85
N PRO A 80 -11.17 6.21 -14.24
CA PRO A 80 -9.81 6.31 -13.73
C PRO A 80 -9.26 7.67 -14.18
N ALA A 81 -8.72 8.44 -13.24
CA ALA A 81 -8.21 9.80 -13.43
C ALA A 81 -6.93 9.88 -14.31
N THR A 82 -6.94 9.22 -15.47
CA THR A 82 -5.86 9.16 -16.46
C THR A 82 -6.45 9.20 -17.88
N LYS A 83 -7.23 10.23 -18.20
CA LYS A 83 -7.46 10.67 -19.58
C LYS A 83 -7.57 12.20 -19.63
N ASP A 84 -6.52 12.90 -19.18
CA ASP A 84 -6.26 14.26 -19.62
C ASP A 84 -4.95 14.23 -20.42
N LYS A 85 -5.08 14.42 -21.74
CA LYS A 85 -4.03 14.66 -22.74
C LYS A 85 -2.95 13.58 -22.85
N ASP A 86 -3.07 12.75 -23.88
CA ASP A 86 -1.97 12.32 -24.77
C ASP A 86 -2.56 11.48 -25.91
N SER A 87 -2.30 11.91 -27.15
CA SER A 87 -2.51 11.22 -28.44
C SER A 87 -3.83 11.52 -29.19
N ALA A 88 -3.74 12.58 -30.00
CA ALA A 88 -4.24 12.76 -31.39
C ALA A 88 -5.69 12.43 -31.75
#